data_AF-A0A7V6Y6P0-F1
#
_entry.id   AF-A0A7V6Y6P0-F1
#
_cell.length_a   1.000
_cell.length_b   1.000
_cell.length_c   1.000
_cell.angle_alpha   90.00
_cell.angle_beta   90.00
_cell.angle_gamma   90.00
#
_symmetry.space_group_name_H-M   'P 1'
#
loop_
_entity.id
_entity.type
_entity.pdbx_description
1 polymer ?
#
loop_
_entity_poly.entity_id
_entity_poly.type
_entity_poly.pdbx_seq_one_letter_code
_entity_poly.pdbx_strand_id
1 'polypeptide(L)'
;MDWILELVKKNMKDGELDQEALVKDINKEFPKYAVPKAQYNSIAEAKRKLEEDVKIRDEQLEKLKEVDVDKLKEQIEALQEENRIAKENYEKELKEIQLNSAIKLAIAGKAHDEDIVASLIKRDELVLSEDGKVIGLDEQIEALKETKSFLFKQEEGKEEQLGFQKIGNDQKGNSNATEDAIAAAFGNLKKD
;
A
#
# COMPACT_ATOMS: atom_id res chain seq x y z
N MET A 1 -23.32 -54.09 39.75
CA MET A 1 -23.12 -54.91 40.97
C MET A 1 -23.45 -56.37 40.74
N ASP A 2 -24.06 -56.72 39.60
CA ASP A 2 -24.51 -58.08 39.28
C ASP A 2 -23.38 -59.12 39.32
N TRP A 3 -22.17 -58.75 38.90
CA TRP A 3 -20.99 -59.64 39.00
C TRP A 3 -20.65 -60.04 40.44
N ILE A 4 -20.91 -59.18 41.45
CA ILE A 4 -20.68 -59.51 42.86
C ILE A 4 -21.71 -60.54 43.32
N LEU A 5 -22.97 -60.37 42.91
CA LEU A 5 -24.05 -61.32 43.24
C LEU A 5 -23.79 -62.71 42.63
N GLU A 6 -23.20 -62.77 41.43
CA GLU A 6 -22.78 -64.03 40.80
C GLU A 6 -21.64 -64.72 41.58
N LEU A 7 -20.66 -63.95 42.08
CA LEU A 7 -19.59 -64.50 42.91
C LEU A 7 -20.10 -65.01 44.26
N VAL A 8 -21.06 -64.31 44.88
CA VAL A 8 -21.70 -64.76 46.13
C VAL A 8 -22.43 -66.09 45.91
N LYS A 9 -23.21 -66.21 44.82
CA LYS A 9 -23.91 -67.46 44.48
C LYS A 9 -22.96 -68.62 44.21
N LYS A 10 -21.85 -68.36 43.51
CA LYS A 10 -20.83 -69.38 43.17
C LYS A 10 -20.13 -69.95 44.40
N ASN A 11 -19.98 -69.16 45.46
CA ASN A 11 -19.24 -69.54 46.68
C ASN A 11 -20.16 -69.96 47.86
N MET A 12 -21.45 -70.23 47.61
CA MET A 12 -22.35 -70.87 48.58
C MET A 12 -22.30 -72.40 48.45
N LYS A 13 -22.12 -73.12 49.56
CA LYS A 13 -22.21 -74.59 49.66
C LYS A 13 -23.12 -74.96 50.83
N ASP A 14 -24.16 -75.76 50.58
CA ASP A 14 -25.13 -76.22 51.59
C ASP A 14 -25.74 -75.11 52.47
N GLY A 15 -25.89 -73.90 51.91
CA GLY A 15 -26.41 -72.73 52.62
C GLY A 15 -25.38 -71.95 53.43
N GLU A 16 -24.15 -72.46 53.54
CA GLU A 16 -23.01 -71.76 54.14
C GLU A 16 -22.16 -71.05 53.08
N LEU A 17 -21.68 -69.85 53.43
CA LEU A 17 -20.85 -69.04 52.55
C LEU A 17 -19.37 -69.31 52.83
N ASP A 18 -18.65 -69.74 51.79
CA ASP A 18 -17.19 -69.85 51.84
C ASP A 18 -16.58 -68.44 51.69
N GLN A 19 -16.36 -67.79 52.83
CA GLN A 19 -15.86 -66.41 52.89
C GLN A 19 -14.45 -66.30 52.28
N GLU A 20 -13.61 -67.31 52.45
CA GLU A 20 -12.23 -67.29 51.97
C GLU A 20 -12.19 -67.43 50.44
N ALA A 21 -12.96 -68.35 49.88
CA ALA A 21 -13.10 -68.50 48.43
C ALA A 21 -13.74 -67.27 47.78
N LEU A 22 -14.75 -66.67 48.43
CA LEU A 22 -15.39 -65.45 47.95
C LEU A 22 -14.41 -64.27 47.90
N VAL A 23 -13.65 -64.02 48.96
CA VAL A 23 -12.66 -62.93 49.00
C VAL A 23 -11.59 -63.12 47.92
N LYS A 24 -11.14 -64.36 47.69
CA LYS A 24 -10.20 -64.69 46.62
C LYS A 24 -10.76 -64.39 45.22
N ASP A 25 -12.00 -64.80 44.97
CA ASP A 25 -12.69 -64.56 43.70
C ASP A 25 -12.96 -63.05 43.50
N ILE A 26 -13.36 -62.32 44.54
CA ILE A 26 -13.53 -60.87 44.51
C ILE A 26 -12.21 -60.19 44.18
N ASN A 27 -11.10 -60.54 44.85
CA ASN A 27 -9.79 -59.94 44.56
C ASN A 27 -9.31 -60.23 43.13
N LYS A 28 -9.72 -61.34 42.53
CA LYS A 28 -9.41 -61.69 41.14
C LYS A 28 -10.25 -60.90 40.13
N GLU A 29 -11.53 -60.68 40.40
CA GLU A 29 -12.45 -60.03 39.48
C GLU A 29 -12.52 -58.50 39.67
N PHE A 30 -12.30 -58.00 40.89
CA PHE A 30 -12.37 -56.58 41.23
C PHE A 30 -11.51 -55.68 40.30
N PRO A 31 -10.25 -56.02 39.97
CA PRO A 31 -9.45 -55.20 39.06
C PRO A 31 -10.02 -55.08 37.64
N LYS A 32 -10.89 -56.00 37.20
CA LYS A 32 -11.52 -55.94 35.87
C LYS A 32 -12.69 -54.97 35.81
N TYR A 33 -13.32 -54.69 36.95
CA TYR A 33 -14.52 -53.85 37.05
C TYR A 33 -14.24 -52.51 37.78
N ALA A 34 -13.11 -52.39 38.47
CA ALA A 34 -12.71 -51.18 39.18
C ALA A 34 -11.77 -50.33 38.32
N VAL A 35 -12.09 -49.03 38.22
CA VAL A 35 -11.17 -48.04 37.67
C VAL A 35 -10.28 -47.53 38.80
N PRO A 36 -8.94 -47.59 38.68
CA PRO A 36 -8.05 -47.00 39.66
C PRO A 36 -8.37 -45.52 39.88
N LYS A 37 -8.39 -45.08 41.15
CA LYS A 37 -8.71 -43.69 41.51
C LYS A 37 -7.86 -42.66 40.75
N ALA A 38 -6.58 -42.96 40.51
CA ALA A 38 -5.70 -42.12 39.71
C ALA A 38 -6.17 -41.95 38.26
N GLN A 39 -6.64 -43.03 37.62
CA GLN A 39 -7.20 -43.00 36.27
C GLN A 39 -8.52 -42.24 36.22
N TYR A 40 -9.41 -42.46 37.21
CA TYR A 40 -10.66 -41.70 37.32
C TYR A 40 -10.40 -40.19 37.48
N ASN A 41 -9.50 -39.81 38.40
CA ASN A 41 -9.16 -38.41 38.64
C ASN A 41 -8.56 -37.77 37.39
N SER A 42 -7.64 -38.47 36.71
CA SER A 42 -7.04 -37.97 35.46
C SER A 42 -8.09 -37.75 34.37
N ILE A 43 -9.03 -38.68 34.18
CA ILE A 43 -10.12 -38.53 33.22
C ILE A 43 -11.06 -37.39 33.63
N ALA A 44 -11.38 -37.25 34.91
CA ALA A 44 -12.25 -36.18 35.41
C ALA A 44 -11.60 -34.80 35.21
N GLU A 45 -10.30 -34.66 35.48
CA GLU A 45 -9.54 -33.43 35.23
C GLU A 45 -9.45 -33.12 33.73
N ALA A 46 -9.15 -34.13 32.89
CA ALA A 46 -9.12 -33.97 31.44
C ALA A 46 -10.49 -33.55 30.89
N LYS A 47 -11.58 -34.14 31.40
CA LYS A 47 -12.95 -33.76 31.05
C LYS A 47 -13.23 -32.31 31.46
N ARG A 48 -12.90 -31.91 32.70
CA ARG A 48 -13.09 -30.53 33.17
C ARG A 48 -12.33 -29.54 32.29
N LYS A 49 -11.09 -29.86 31.93
CA LYS A 49 -10.26 -29.02 31.05
C LYS A 49 -10.86 -28.93 29.65
N LEU A 50 -11.33 -30.04 29.07
CA LEU A 50 -11.98 -30.04 27.77
C LEU A 50 -13.27 -29.23 27.77
N GLU A 51 -14.09 -29.33 28.82
CA GLU A 51 -15.30 -28.52 28.98
C GLU A 51 -14.98 -27.02 29.08
N GLU A 52 -13.89 -26.65 29.76
CA GLU A 52 -13.39 -25.28 29.83
C GLU A 52 -12.87 -24.78 28.48
N ASP A 53 -12.06 -25.58 27.78
CA ASP A 53 -11.54 -25.27 26.44
C ASP A 53 -12.69 -25.10 25.42
N VAL A 54 -13.76 -25.89 25.51
CA VAL A 54 -14.95 -25.76 24.66
C VAL A 54 -15.65 -24.43 24.91
N LYS A 55 -15.87 -24.05 26.17
CA LYS A 55 -16.48 -22.75 26.50
C LYS A 55 -15.66 -21.57 25.98
N ILE A 56 -14.34 -21.61 26.16
CA ILE A 56 -13.44 -20.56 25.64
C ILE A 56 -13.55 -20.45 24.11
N ARG A 57 -13.61 -21.59 23.41
CA ARG A 57 -13.78 -21.60 21.94
C ARG A 57 -15.14 -21.04 21.53
N ASP A 58 -16.22 -21.40 22.22
CA ASP A 58 -17.56 -20.86 21.93
C ASP A 58 -17.59 -19.34 22.13
N GLU A 59 -16.98 -18.82 23.21
CA GLU A 59 -16.84 -17.38 23.42
C GLU A 59 -16.01 -16.69 22.32
N GLN A 60 -14.92 -17.32 21.85
CA GLN A 60 -14.12 -16.80 20.74
C GLN A 60 -14.91 -16.78 19.44
N LEU A 61 -15.74 -17.80 19.18
CA LEU A 61 -16.59 -17.87 18.00
C LEU A 61 -17.69 -16.79 18.02
N GLU A 62 -18.33 -16.57 19.16
CA GLU A 62 -19.31 -15.47 19.30
C GLU A 62 -18.66 -14.11 19.08
N LYS A 63 -17.48 -13.85 19.66
CA LYS A 63 -16.71 -12.63 19.39
C LYS A 63 -16.31 -12.49 17.91
N LEU A 64 -16.00 -13.59 17.23
CA LEU A 64 -15.66 -13.55 15.80
C LEU A 64 -16.88 -13.27 14.92
N LYS A 65 -18.08 -13.75 15.31
CA LYS A 65 -19.34 -13.41 14.62
C LYS A 65 -19.72 -11.93 14.78
N GLU A 66 -19.35 -11.31 15.90
CA GLU A 66 -19.54 -9.87 16.12
C GLU A 66 -18.61 -9.00 15.26
N VAL A 67 -17.55 -9.57 14.65
CA VAL A 67 -16.77 -8.85 13.64
C VAL A 67 -17.67 -8.59 12.45
N ASP A 68 -17.99 -7.32 12.22
CA ASP A 68 -18.86 -6.87 11.14
C ASP A 68 -18.13 -6.97 9.79
N VAL A 69 -18.13 -8.20 9.24
CA VAL A 69 -17.51 -8.53 7.96
C VAL A 69 -18.14 -7.72 6.82
N ASP A 70 -19.43 -7.41 6.92
CA ASP A 70 -20.14 -6.64 5.89
C ASP A 70 -19.68 -5.18 5.91
N LYS A 71 -19.53 -4.56 7.09
CA LYS A 71 -18.91 -3.23 7.22
C LYS A 71 -17.46 -3.18 6.74
N LEU A 72 -16.67 -4.24 6.95
CA LEU A 72 -15.32 -4.32 6.41
C LEU A 72 -15.32 -4.41 4.87
N LYS A 73 -16.25 -5.16 4.27
CA LYS A 73 -16.41 -5.21 2.81
C LYS A 73 -16.85 -3.87 2.23
N GLU A 74 -17.84 -3.23 2.84
CA GLU A 74 -18.30 -1.89 2.42
C GLU A 74 -17.16 -0.87 2.45
N GLN A 75 -16.30 -0.89 3.48
CA GLN A 75 -15.11 -0.04 3.55
C GLN A 75 -14.10 -0.36 2.45
N ILE A 76 -13.88 -1.63 2.12
CA ILE A 76 -12.98 -2.03 1.03
C ILE A 76 -13.51 -1.52 -0.31
N GLU A 77 -14.80 -1.70 -0.59
CA GLU A 77 -15.42 -1.20 -1.82
C GLU A 77 -15.34 0.33 -1.92
N ALA A 78 -15.63 1.04 -0.82
CA ALA A 78 -15.50 2.49 -0.76
C ALA A 78 -14.05 2.96 -1.03
N LEU A 79 -13.05 2.33 -0.39
CA LEU A 79 -11.64 2.65 -0.60
C LEU A 79 -11.17 2.29 -2.01
N GLN A 80 -11.69 1.23 -2.62
CA GLN A 80 -11.38 0.87 -4.01
C GLN A 80 -11.90 1.91 -4.99
N GLU A 81 -13.13 2.38 -4.79
CA GLU A 81 -13.72 3.44 -5.62
C GLU A 81 -13.01 4.79 -5.41
N GLU A 82 -12.69 5.14 -4.16
CA GLU A 82 -11.91 6.34 -3.84
C GLU A 82 -10.53 6.29 -4.54
N ASN A 83 -9.83 5.15 -4.47
CA ASN A 83 -8.55 4.97 -5.15
C ASN A 83 -8.69 5.06 -6.68
N ARG A 84 -9.77 4.55 -7.27
CA ARG A 84 -10.03 4.65 -8.72
C ARG A 84 -10.22 6.12 -9.13
N ILE A 85 -11.08 6.84 -8.42
CA ILE A 85 -11.34 8.27 -8.65
C ILE A 85 -10.05 9.09 -8.46
N ALA A 86 -9.29 8.81 -7.40
CA ALA A 86 -8.01 9.47 -7.14
C ALA A 86 -7.03 9.26 -8.30
N LYS A 87 -6.89 8.03 -8.80
CA LYS A 87 -6.01 7.72 -9.94
C LYS A 87 -6.42 8.50 -11.20
N GLU A 88 -7.71 8.51 -11.54
CA GLU A 88 -8.21 9.26 -12.70
C GLU A 88 -7.98 10.76 -12.57
N ASN A 89 -8.14 11.32 -11.37
CA ASN A 89 -7.85 12.73 -11.11
C ASN A 89 -6.36 13.04 -11.20
N TYR A 90 -5.49 12.19 -10.64
CA TYR A 90 -4.04 12.33 -10.75
C TYR A 90 -3.56 12.26 -12.21
N GLU A 91 -4.09 11.34 -13.01
CA GLU A 91 -3.74 11.23 -14.43
C GLU A 91 -4.18 12.47 -15.22
N LYS A 92 -5.37 13.01 -14.94
CA LYS A 92 -5.85 14.27 -15.53
C LYS A 92 -4.98 15.46 -15.13
N GLU A 93 -4.69 15.61 -13.84
CA GLU A 93 -3.88 16.71 -13.31
C GLU A 93 -2.44 16.64 -13.86
N LEU A 94 -1.86 15.44 -13.93
CA LEU A 94 -0.53 15.25 -14.51
C LEU A 94 -0.50 15.66 -15.99
N LYS A 95 -1.48 15.22 -16.77
CA LYS A 95 -1.61 15.62 -18.19
C LYS A 95 -1.75 17.14 -18.31
N GLU A 96 -2.57 17.77 -17.47
CA GLU A 96 -2.77 19.21 -17.46
C GLU A 96 -1.49 19.97 -17.13
N ILE A 97 -0.75 19.54 -16.09
CA ILE A 97 0.54 20.12 -15.71
C ILE A 97 1.52 20.01 -16.87
N GLN A 98 1.66 18.83 -17.48
CA GLN A 98 2.58 18.61 -18.59
C GLN A 98 2.25 19.49 -19.80
N LEU A 99 0.97 19.59 -20.18
CA LEU A 99 0.53 20.47 -21.26
C LEU A 99 0.80 21.94 -20.93
N ASN A 100 0.44 22.40 -19.73
CA ASN A 100 0.67 23.79 -19.31
C ASN A 100 2.16 24.14 -19.28
N SER A 101 3.01 23.24 -18.78
CA SER A 101 4.46 23.42 -18.79
C SER A 101 5.02 23.48 -20.21
N ALA A 102 4.61 22.58 -21.10
CA ALA A 102 5.07 22.57 -22.48
C ALA A 102 4.64 23.84 -23.23
N ILE A 103 3.39 24.28 -23.06
CA ILE A 103 2.87 25.52 -23.67
C ILE A 103 3.71 26.72 -23.19
N LYS A 104 3.91 26.86 -21.88
CA LYS A 104 4.71 27.95 -21.32
C LYS A 104 6.15 27.93 -21.84
N LEU A 105 6.79 26.77 -21.88
CA LEU A 105 8.15 26.63 -22.40
C LEU A 105 8.25 27.00 -23.90
N ALA A 106 7.25 26.62 -24.70
CA ALA A 106 7.29 26.88 -26.14
C ALA A 106 7.22 28.38 -26.48
N ILE A 107 6.50 29.17 -25.66
CA ILE A 107 6.30 30.61 -25.85
C ILE A 107 7.17 31.50 -24.96
N ALA A 108 7.89 30.91 -24.00
CA ALA A 108 8.73 31.61 -23.03
C ALA A 108 9.69 32.56 -23.73
N GLY A 109 9.63 33.84 -23.36
CA GLY A 109 10.46 34.89 -23.95
C GLY A 109 10.10 35.31 -25.38
N LYS A 110 9.29 34.52 -26.12
CA LYS A 110 8.88 34.77 -27.51
C LYS A 110 7.58 35.57 -27.62
N ALA A 111 6.69 35.45 -26.64
CA ALA A 111 5.45 36.22 -26.58
C ALA A 111 5.64 37.56 -25.85
N HIS A 112 4.85 38.58 -26.21
CA HIS A 112 4.74 39.82 -25.44
C HIS A 112 4.04 39.59 -24.10
N ASP A 113 3.00 38.75 -24.11
CA ASP A 113 2.28 38.28 -22.93
C ASP A 113 2.07 36.76 -23.07
N GLU A 114 2.82 36.00 -22.29
CA GLU A 114 2.83 34.53 -22.35
C GLU A 114 1.49 33.93 -21.89
N ASP A 115 0.81 34.55 -20.93
CA ASP A 115 -0.46 34.05 -20.42
C ASP A 115 -1.58 34.26 -21.44
N ILE A 116 -1.61 35.40 -22.13
CA ILE A 116 -2.55 35.64 -23.23
C ILE A 116 -2.32 34.63 -24.36
N VAL A 117 -1.07 34.42 -24.80
CA VAL A 117 -0.79 33.45 -25.87
C VAL A 117 -1.13 32.02 -25.44
N ALA A 118 -0.80 31.62 -24.21
CA ALA A 118 -1.16 30.32 -23.65
C ALA A 118 -2.68 30.10 -23.54
N SER A 119 -3.46 31.17 -23.35
CA SER A 119 -4.94 31.09 -23.32
C SER A 119 -5.56 30.81 -24.69
N LEU A 120 -4.85 31.14 -25.78
CA LEU A 120 -5.31 30.95 -27.15
C LEU A 120 -5.01 29.54 -27.70
N ILE A 121 -4.15 28.78 -27.01
CA ILE A 121 -3.83 27.39 -27.35
C ILE A 121 -5.00 26.48 -26.96
N LYS A 122 -5.48 25.69 -27.93
CA LYS A 122 -6.52 24.68 -27.75
C LYS A 122 -5.91 23.39 -27.19
N ARG A 123 -5.99 23.24 -25.87
CA ARG A 123 -5.41 22.11 -25.11
C ARG A 123 -6.05 20.76 -25.43
N ASP A 124 -7.31 20.77 -25.83
CA ASP A 124 -8.09 19.59 -26.23
C ASP A 124 -7.64 18.98 -27.56
N GLU A 125 -7.03 19.79 -28.43
CA GLU A 125 -6.44 19.34 -29.70
C GLU A 125 -4.96 18.87 -29.53
N LEU A 126 -4.40 18.94 -28.33
CA LEU A 126 -3.01 18.54 -28.04
C LEU A 126 -2.90 17.09 -27.56
N VAL A 127 -1.90 16.38 -28.09
CA VAL A 127 -1.60 14.99 -27.72
C VAL A 127 -0.25 14.90 -27.03
N LEU A 128 -0.24 14.30 -25.84
CA LEU A 128 0.99 13.99 -25.13
C LEU A 128 1.55 12.67 -25.64
N SER A 129 2.79 12.67 -26.14
CA SER A 129 3.48 11.45 -26.57
C SER A 129 4.22 10.77 -25.41
N GLU A 130 4.58 9.50 -25.59
CA GLU A 130 5.28 8.70 -24.58
C GLU A 130 6.66 9.25 -24.20
N ASP A 131 7.29 10.02 -25.10
CA ASP A 131 8.56 10.73 -24.86
C ASP A 131 8.37 12.08 -24.14
N GLY A 132 7.15 12.42 -23.74
CA GLY A 132 6.83 13.64 -23.01
C GLY A 132 6.72 14.89 -23.88
N LYS A 133 6.69 14.76 -25.20
CA LYS A 133 6.44 15.88 -26.12
C LYS A 133 4.95 16.12 -26.31
N VAL A 134 4.62 17.33 -26.76
CA VAL A 134 3.25 17.76 -27.05
C VAL A 134 3.10 17.96 -28.55
N ILE A 135 2.41 17.01 -29.18
CA ILE A 135 2.12 17.04 -30.62
C ILE A 135 0.97 18.03 -30.87
N GLY A 136 1.08 18.83 -31.94
CA GLY A 136 0.08 19.86 -32.29
C GLY A 136 0.37 21.23 -31.68
N LEU A 137 1.34 21.35 -30.77
CA LEU A 137 1.65 22.60 -30.08
C LEU A 137 2.35 23.59 -31.01
N ASP A 138 3.37 23.13 -31.74
CA ASP A 138 4.15 23.97 -32.65
C ASP A 138 3.26 24.48 -33.80
N GLU A 139 2.40 23.62 -34.35
CA GLU A 139 1.46 24.00 -35.41
C GLU A 139 0.47 25.09 -34.95
N GLN A 140 -0.04 24.98 -33.72
CA GLN A 140 -0.92 26.02 -33.16
C GLN A 140 -0.17 27.33 -32.91
N ILE A 141 1.08 27.28 -32.46
CA ILE A 141 1.92 28.48 -32.25
C ILE A 141 2.21 29.18 -33.58
N GLU A 142 2.57 28.44 -34.63
CA GLU A 142 2.82 29.02 -35.95
C GLU A 142 1.55 29.63 -36.56
N ALA A 143 0.39 28.97 -36.43
CA ALA A 143 -0.88 29.54 -36.86
C ALA A 143 -1.24 30.84 -36.10
N LEU A 144 -0.90 30.92 -34.81
CA LEU A 144 -1.06 32.15 -34.02
C LEU A 144 -0.09 33.24 -34.46
N LYS A 145 1.15 32.91 -34.85
CA LYS A 145 2.10 33.89 -35.40
C LYS A 145 1.61 34.47 -36.73
N GLU A 146 1.02 33.67 -37.60
CA GLU A 146 0.47 34.13 -38.89
C GLU A 146 -0.78 35.01 -38.70
N THR A 147 -1.70 34.59 -37.83
CA THR A 147 -3.00 35.27 -37.65
C THR A 147 -2.98 36.40 -36.62
N LYS A 148 -2.05 36.36 -35.66
CA LYS A 148 -1.96 37.28 -34.51
C LYS A 148 -0.50 37.62 -34.20
N SER A 149 0.27 37.97 -35.24
CA SER A 149 1.70 38.30 -35.14
C SER A 149 2.04 39.34 -34.06
N PHE A 150 1.15 40.29 -33.79
CA PHE A 150 1.32 41.33 -32.76
C PHE A 150 1.43 40.80 -31.32
N LEU A 151 1.08 39.53 -31.07
CA LEU A 151 1.26 38.89 -29.76
C LEU A 151 2.69 38.37 -29.53
N PHE A 152 3.49 38.27 -30.59
CA PHE A 152 4.83 37.72 -30.55
C PHE A 152 5.87 38.82 -30.75
N LYS A 153 6.97 38.72 -30.00
CA LYS A 153 8.12 39.58 -30.21
C LYS A 153 8.72 39.27 -31.57
N GLN A 154 9.14 40.29 -32.30
CA GLN A 154 9.97 40.08 -33.48
C GLN A 154 11.25 39.38 -33.02
N GLU A 155 11.59 38.26 -33.66
CA GLU A 155 12.92 37.70 -33.48
C GLU A 155 13.89 38.79 -33.91
N GLU A 156 14.67 39.31 -32.96
CA GLU A 156 15.80 40.19 -33.26
C GLU A 156 16.80 39.35 -34.06
N GLY A 157 16.56 39.25 -35.37
CA GLY A 157 17.62 39.13 -36.33
C GLY A 157 18.61 40.22 -35.96
N LYS A 158 19.88 39.83 -35.87
CA LYS A 158 21.00 40.76 -35.86
C LYS A 158 20.92 41.61 -37.12
N GLU A 159 20.11 42.65 -37.10
CA GLU A 159 20.17 43.72 -38.07
C GLU A 159 21.45 44.48 -37.77
N GLU A 160 22.41 44.31 -38.67
CA GLU A 160 23.63 45.08 -38.75
C GLU A 160 23.27 46.57 -38.70
N GLN A 161 23.43 47.17 -37.51
CA GLN A 161 23.41 48.63 -37.37
C GLN A 161 24.55 49.20 -38.20
N LEU A 162 24.18 49.74 -39.36
CA LEU A 162 25.01 50.61 -40.21
C LEU A 162 25.59 51.75 -39.36
N GLY A 163 26.86 51.58 -39.01
CA GLY A 163 27.90 52.58 -38.76
C GLY A 163 27.52 53.92 -38.16
N PHE A 164 27.70 54.06 -36.84
CA PHE A 164 28.27 55.27 -36.24
C PHE A 164 29.24 54.87 -35.11
N GLN A 165 30.53 55.14 -35.32
CA GLN A 165 31.62 54.88 -34.38
C GLN A 165 31.42 55.62 -33.05
N LYS A 166 31.61 54.91 -31.93
CA LYS A 166 32.17 55.51 -30.71
C LYS A 166 33.38 54.71 -30.26
N ILE A 167 34.53 55.36 -30.40
CA ILE A 167 35.84 54.99 -29.85
C ILE A 167 35.79 55.23 -28.33
N GLY A 168 36.13 54.23 -27.51
CA GLY A 168 36.21 54.42 -26.06
C GLY A 168 36.49 53.18 -25.19
N ASN A 169 37.76 52.77 -25.16
CA ASN A 169 38.52 52.14 -24.06
C ASN A 169 38.17 50.72 -23.52
N ASP A 170 39.15 49.82 -23.72
CA ASP A 170 39.35 48.51 -23.09
C ASP A 170 39.31 48.53 -21.56
N GLN A 171 38.74 47.49 -20.94
CA GLN A 171 39.40 46.76 -19.84
C GLN A 171 39.04 45.27 -19.84
N LYS A 172 40.07 44.45 -20.08
CA LYS A 172 40.18 43.02 -19.74
C LYS A 172 39.91 42.78 -18.25
N GLY A 173 39.21 41.69 -17.91
CA GLY A 173 38.95 41.31 -16.52
C GLY A 173 38.51 39.87 -16.30
N ASN A 174 39.37 38.91 -16.65
CA ASN A 174 39.64 37.64 -15.94
C ASN A 174 38.48 36.62 -15.72
N SER A 175 38.42 35.59 -16.58
CA SER A 175 37.54 34.42 -16.53
C SER A 175 37.90 33.36 -15.47
N ASN A 176 38.82 33.64 -14.55
CA ASN A 176 39.30 32.67 -13.57
C ASN A 176 38.60 32.78 -12.19
N ALA A 177 37.76 33.79 -11.96
CA ALA A 177 37.02 33.93 -10.69
C ALA A 177 35.77 33.02 -10.63
N THR A 178 35.27 32.57 -11.79
CA THR A 178 34.05 31.76 -11.87
C THR A 178 34.29 30.27 -11.63
N GLU A 179 35.46 29.74 -11.98
CA GLU A 179 35.76 28.31 -11.79
C GLU A 179 36.04 27.96 -10.33
N ASP A 180 36.76 28.81 -9.58
CA ASP A 180 37.02 28.59 -8.15
C ASP A 180 35.74 28.71 -7.30
N ALA A 181 34.81 29.60 -7.68
CA ALA A 181 33.53 29.75 -6.99
C ALA A 181 32.61 28.53 -7.20
N ILE A 182 32.64 27.91 -8.37
CA ILE A 182 31.88 26.69 -8.68
C ILE A 182 32.52 25.47 -8.00
N ALA A 183 33.85 25.38 -7.95
CA ALA A 183 34.55 24.30 -7.26
C ALA A 183 34.31 24.31 -5.74
N ALA A 184 34.20 25.48 -5.12
CA ALA A 184 33.89 25.63 -3.69
C ALA A 184 32.43 25.28 -3.34
N ALA A 185 31.48 25.50 -4.26
CA ALA A 185 30.06 25.21 -4.06
C ALA A 185 29.71 23.71 -4.19
N PHE A 186 30.51 22.94 -4.94
CA PHE A 186 30.21 21.54 -5.24
C PHE A 186 31.10 20.50 -4.54
N GLY A 187 31.91 20.92 -3.55
CA GLY A 187 32.43 20.00 -2.52
C GLY A 187 33.14 18.73 -3.02
N ASN A 188 33.80 18.78 -4.18
CA ASN A 188 34.62 17.66 -4.65
C ASN A 188 35.98 17.69 -3.94
N LEU A 189 36.02 16.99 -2.81
CA LEU A 189 37.26 16.47 -2.22
C LEU A 189 37.99 15.64 -3.28
N LYS A 190 39.01 16.23 -3.92
CA LYS A 190 40.07 15.45 -4.56
C LYS A 190 40.71 14.61 -3.46
N LYS A 191 40.48 13.31 -3.53
CA LYS A 191 41.17 12.31 -2.72
C LYS A 191 42.44 11.96 -3.48
N ASP A 192 43.57 12.44 -2.99
CA ASP A 192 44.89 11.92 -3.34
C ASP A 192 45.05 10.47 -2.84
#